data_AF-A0A0D0CWS6-F1
#
_entry.id   AF-A0A0D0CWS6-F1
#
_cell.length_a   1.000
_cell.length_b   1.000
_cell.length_c   1.000
_cell.angle_alpha   90.00
_cell.angle_beta   90.00
_cell.angle_gamma   90.00
#
_symmetry.space_group_name_H-M   'P 1'
#
loop_
_entity.id
_entity.type
_entity.pdbx_description
1 polymer ?
#
loop_
_entity_poly.entity_id
_entity_poly.type
_entity_poly.pdbx_seq_one_letter_code
_entity_poly.pdbx_strand_id
1 'polypeptide(L)'
;MAGDLIAMPLCGSRDSPKFDGRTLAHLLCFFEDIEILGEAAHISEEAQIKVAIRYTDLDEVEVWLTLMAASSRNWDTFVAAVKDFTITRSQCTVKMTWESTATVPKDLCTTYC
;
A
#
# COMPACT_ATOMS: atom_id res chain seq x y z
N MET A 1 17.79 27.15 18.70
CA MET A 1 18.17 26.68 17.36
C MET A 1 16.88 26.23 16.70
N ALA A 2 16.35 26.99 15.73
CA ALA A 2 15.33 26.45 14.84
C ALA A 2 16.11 25.58 13.85
N GLY A 3 16.01 24.25 13.99
CA GLY A 3 16.52 23.35 12.95
C GLY A 3 15.76 23.67 11.67
N ASP A 4 16.46 23.72 10.54
CA ASP A 4 15.83 23.94 9.24
C ASP A 4 14.80 22.83 9.01
N LEU A 5 13.51 23.18 9.08
CA LEU A 5 12.42 22.25 8.82
C LEU A 5 12.48 21.82 7.36
N ILE A 6 12.52 20.51 7.11
CA ILE A 6 12.46 20.00 5.75
C ILE A 6 11.01 20.09 5.29
N ALA A 7 10.76 20.84 4.22
CA ALA A 7 9.42 20.91 3.65
C ALA A 7 9.07 19.61 2.91
N MET A 8 7.81 19.19 2.99
CA MET A 8 7.33 18.04 2.23
C MET A 8 7.52 18.27 0.71
N PRO A 9 8.05 17.29 -0.03
CA PRO A 9 8.20 17.39 -1.47
C PRO A 9 6.88 17.70 -2.19
N LEU A 10 6.93 18.39 -3.32
CA LEU A 10 5.74 18.55 -4.14
C LEU A 10 5.34 17.21 -4.75
N CYS A 11 4.04 16.92 -4.76
CA CYS A 11 3.50 15.72 -5.39
C CYS A 11 3.92 15.65 -6.87
N GLY A 12 4.45 14.51 -7.29
CA GLY A 12 4.91 14.29 -8.67
C GLY A 12 6.32 14.79 -8.95
N SER A 13 6.96 15.50 -8.00
CA SER A 13 8.37 15.87 -8.11
C SER A 13 9.28 14.63 -8.12
N ARG A 14 10.54 14.82 -8.49
CA ARG A 14 11.52 13.72 -8.47
C ARG A 14 11.79 13.20 -7.06
N ASP A 15 11.68 14.09 -6.08
CA ASP A 15 12.08 13.82 -4.69
C ASP A 15 10.88 13.40 -3.82
N SER A 16 9.67 13.29 -4.40
CA SER A 16 8.51 12.73 -3.70
C SER A 16 8.54 11.18 -3.74
N PRO A 17 8.30 10.50 -2.62
CA PRO A 17 8.01 9.06 -2.61
C PRO A 17 6.89 8.74 -3.60
N LYS A 18 6.95 7.56 -4.23
CA LYS A 18 5.92 7.08 -5.15
C LYS A 18 5.69 5.61 -4.91
N PHE A 19 4.43 5.21 -4.97
CA PHE A 19 4.03 3.82 -4.89
C PHE A 19 3.20 3.43 -6.10
N ASP A 20 3.65 2.38 -6.79
CA ASP A 20 3.11 1.92 -8.07
C ASP A 20 2.23 0.66 -7.95
N GLY A 21 1.87 0.25 -6.72
CA GLY A 21 1.00 -0.91 -6.50
C GLY A 21 1.64 -2.28 -6.68
N ARG A 22 2.90 -2.37 -7.15
CA ARG A 22 3.44 -3.64 -7.68
C ARG A 22 3.89 -4.63 -6.63
N THR A 23 4.56 -4.18 -5.57
CA THR A 23 5.16 -5.09 -4.59
C THR A 23 4.92 -4.63 -3.15
N LEU A 24 4.77 -5.60 -2.25
CA LEU A 24 4.68 -5.33 -0.83
C LEU A 24 5.96 -4.66 -0.30
N ALA A 25 7.13 -5.02 -0.84
CA ALA A 25 8.39 -4.38 -0.46
C ALA A 25 8.42 -2.88 -0.83
N HIS A 26 7.96 -2.51 -2.03
CA HIS A 26 7.85 -1.10 -2.41
C HIS A 26 6.85 -0.34 -1.54
N LEU A 27 5.75 -0.98 -1.14
CA LEU A 27 4.78 -0.38 -0.23
C LEU A 27 5.41 -0.07 1.15
N LEU A 28 6.22 -0.99 1.68
CA LEU A 28 6.91 -0.80 2.95
C LEU A 28 7.90 0.37 2.88
N CYS A 29 8.74 0.41 1.84
CA CYS A 29 9.68 1.53 1.64
C CYS A 29 8.96 2.87 1.49
N PHE A 30 7.84 2.88 0.75
CA PHE A 30 7.03 4.10 0.58
C PHE A 30 6.50 4.65 1.91
N PHE A 31 6.03 3.79 2.82
CA PHE A 31 5.57 4.25 4.13
C PHE A 31 6.72 4.75 5.00
N GLU A 32 7.87 4.07 4.98
CA GLU A 32 9.07 4.49 5.71
C GLU A 32 9.55 5.87 5.24
N ASP A 33 9.58 6.11 3.92
CA ASP A 33 9.95 7.41 3.36
C ASP A 33 9.00 8.54 3.82
N ILE A 34 7.69 8.26 3.90
CA ILE A 34 6.69 9.24 4.36
C ILE A 34 6.83 9.52 5.85
N GLU A 35 7.15 8.49 6.65
CA GLU A 35 7.38 8.65 8.09
C GLU A 35 8.61 9.52 8.35
N ILE A 36 9.74 9.25 7.68
CA ILE A 36 10.97 10.03 7.77
C ILE A 36 10.74 11.48 7.34
N LEU A 37 10.11 11.68 6.17
CA LEU A 37 9.80 13.03 5.68
C LEU A 37 8.81 13.75 6.59
N GLY A 38 7.84 13.00 7.12
CA GLY A 38 6.81 13.53 8.00
C GLY A 38 7.36 13.99 9.35
N GLU A 39 8.29 13.22 9.91
CA GLU A 39 9.05 13.57 11.11
C GLU A 39 9.91 14.82 10.87
N ALA A 40 10.65 14.87 9.76
CA ALA A 40 11.49 16.01 9.40
C ALA A 40 10.69 17.30 9.13
N ALA A 41 9.45 17.15 8.63
CA ALA A 41 8.52 18.26 8.38
C ALA A 41 7.63 18.60 9.59
N HIS A 42 7.70 17.84 10.68
CA HIS A 42 6.83 17.95 11.86
C HIS A 42 5.32 17.99 11.51
N ILE A 43 4.88 17.16 10.57
CA ILE A 43 3.46 17.06 10.20
C ILE A 43 2.74 16.03 11.07
N SER A 44 1.43 16.22 11.27
CA SER A 44 0.61 15.27 12.03
C SER A 44 0.40 13.96 11.27
N GLU A 45 0.06 12.88 11.99
CA GLU A 45 -0.32 11.60 11.39
C GLU A 45 -1.48 11.74 10.37
N GLU A 46 -2.48 12.56 10.68
CA GLU A 46 -3.56 12.86 9.72
C GLU A 46 -3.04 13.51 8.43
N ALA A 47 -2.03 14.38 8.55
CA ALA A 47 -1.38 14.97 7.38
C ALA A 47 -0.50 13.96 6.64
N GLN A 48 0.16 13.04 7.34
CA GLN A 48 0.91 11.93 6.72
C GLN A 48 -0.01 11.04 5.88
N ILE A 49 -1.19 10.67 6.39
CA ILE A 49 -2.19 9.88 5.63
C ILE A 49 -2.59 10.63 4.34
N LYS A 50 -2.86 11.93 4.43
CA LYS A 50 -3.20 12.75 3.25
C LYS A 50 -2.06 12.83 2.25
N VAL A 51 -0.81 12.89 2.71
CA VAL A 51 0.37 12.87 1.85
C VAL A 51 0.52 11.50 1.18
N ALA A 52 0.38 10.42 1.93
CA ALA A 52 0.47 9.06 1.40
C ALA A 52 -0.55 8.83 0.29
N ILE A 53 -1.80 9.28 0.49
CA ILE A 53 -2.81 9.21 -0.57
C ILE A 53 -2.40 10.09 -1.77
N ARG A 54 -1.84 11.28 -1.57
CA ARG A 54 -1.45 12.17 -2.69
C ARG A 54 -0.30 11.63 -3.52
N TYR A 55 0.67 10.97 -2.90
CA TYR A 55 1.88 10.49 -3.57
C TYR A 55 1.72 9.13 -4.26
N THR A 56 0.63 8.45 -3.99
CA THR A 56 0.27 7.17 -4.61
C THR A 56 -0.33 7.38 -6.01
N ASP A 57 -0.12 6.42 -6.91
CA ASP A 57 -0.72 6.44 -8.23
C ASP A 57 -2.26 6.42 -8.18
N LEU A 58 -2.90 7.07 -9.16
CA LEU A 58 -4.36 7.30 -9.16
C LEU A 58 -5.19 6.01 -9.00
N ASP A 59 -4.78 4.94 -9.67
CA ASP A 59 -5.45 3.63 -9.62
C ASP A 59 -5.44 3.04 -8.20
N GLU A 60 -4.37 3.27 -7.45
CA GLU A 60 -4.23 2.82 -6.06
C GLU A 60 -4.92 3.78 -5.09
N VAL A 61 -4.96 5.09 -5.40
CA VAL A 61 -5.68 6.09 -4.60
C VAL A 61 -7.17 5.77 -4.50
N GLU A 62 -7.82 5.45 -5.61
CA GLU A 62 -9.25 5.10 -5.60
C GLU A 62 -9.53 3.93 -4.65
N VAL A 63 -8.65 2.92 -4.70
CA VAL A 63 -8.73 1.74 -3.83
C VAL A 63 -8.52 2.11 -2.37
N TRP A 64 -7.49 2.90 -2.06
CA TRP A 64 -7.16 3.28 -0.68
C TRP A 64 -8.25 4.16 -0.07
N LEU A 65 -8.89 5.02 -0.85
CA LEU A 65 -10.03 5.83 -0.39
C LEU A 65 -11.26 4.99 -0.01
N THR A 66 -11.39 3.78 -0.54
CA THR A 66 -12.46 2.85 -0.11
C THR A 66 -12.18 2.21 1.25
N LEU A 67 -10.94 2.27 1.74
CA LEU A 67 -10.59 1.77 3.08
C LEU A 67 -11.09 2.78 4.11
N MET A 68 -11.90 2.32 5.08
CA MET A 68 -12.33 3.14 6.22
C MET A 68 -11.15 3.83 6.93
N ALA A 69 -9.97 3.20 6.90
CA ALA A 69 -8.75 3.70 7.50
C ALA A 69 -8.16 4.95 6.81
N ALA A 70 -8.55 5.26 5.56
CA ALA A 70 -8.14 6.50 4.88
C ALA A 70 -8.74 7.77 5.52
N SER A 71 -9.83 7.61 6.27
CA SER A 71 -10.42 8.67 7.10
C SER A 71 -9.92 8.67 8.55
N SER A 72 -9.00 7.77 8.90
CA SER A 72 -8.46 7.68 10.25
C SER A 72 -7.53 8.84 10.55
N ARG A 73 -7.28 9.07 11.85
CA ARG A 73 -6.26 10.01 12.33
C ARG A 73 -5.01 9.31 12.85
N ASN A 74 -4.93 7.99 12.65
CA ASN A 74 -3.90 7.14 13.20
C ASN A 74 -3.13 6.49 12.06
N TRP A 75 -1.85 6.80 11.96
CA TRP A 75 -0.99 6.33 10.87
C TRP A 75 -0.90 4.81 10.83
N ASP A 76 -0.71 4.16 11.98
CA ASP A 76 -0.58 2.70 12.06
C ASP A 76 -1.83 1.95 11.58
N THR A 77 -3.01 2.48 11.90
CA THR A 77 -4.31 1.91 11.47
C THR A 77 -4.43 1.95 9.95
N PHE A 78 -4.00 3.06 9.35
CA PHE A 78 -3.96 3.20 7.90
C PHE A 78 -2.95 2.23 7.26
N VAL A 79 -1.72 2.20 7.77
CA VAL A 79 -0.67 1.30 7.27
C VAL A 79 -1.08 -0.17 7.36
N ALA A 80 -1.68 -0.60 8.47
CA ALA A 80 -2.18 -1.96 8.65
C ALA A 80 -3.26 -2.31 7.62
N ALA A 81 -4.25 -1.43 7.43
CA ALA A 81 -5.32 -1.66 6.46
C ALA A 81 -4.79 -1.78 5.01
N VAL A 82 -3.83 -0.94 4.62
CA VAL A 82 -3.24 -1.00 3.26
C VAL A 82 -2.36 -2.24 3.09
N LYS A 83 -1.62 -2.65 4.13
CA LYS A 83 -0.85 -3.91 4.12
C LYS A 83 -1.77 -5.12 3.96
N ASP A 84 -2.80 -5.22 4.79
CA ASP A 84 -3.78 -6.31 4.74
C ASP A 84 -4.49 -6.38 3.38
N PHE A 85 -4.85 -5.22 2.82
CA PHE A 85 -5.42 -5.13 1.48
C PHE A 85 -4.46 -5.66 0.42
N THR A 86 -3.19 -5.23 0.44
CA THR A 86 -2.17 -5.62 -0.54
C THR A 86 -1.86 -7.11 -0.46
N ILE A 87 -1.77 -7.66 0.75
CA ILE A 87 -1.60 -9.10 1.00
C ILE A 87 -2.80 -9.87 0.45
N THR A 88 -4.02 -9.46 0.78
CA THR A 88 -5.26 -10.10 0.30
C THR A 88 -5.34 -10.08 -1.23
N ARG A 89 -5.04 -8.94 -1.85
CA ARG A 89 -4.98 -8.81 -3.31
C ARG A 89 -3.99 -9.79 -3.93
N SER A 90 -2.79 -9.89 -3.37
CA SER A 90 -1.76 -10.82 -3.86
C SER A 90 -2.20 -12.30 -3.75
N GLN A 91 -2.86 -12.67 -2.64
CA GLN A 91 -3.40 -14.01 -2.44
C GLN A 91 -4.52 -14.32 -3.43
N CYS A 92 -5.44 -13.39 -3.68
CA CYS A 92 -6.49 -13.55 -4.69
C CYS A 92 -5.91 -13.73 -6.11
N THR A 93 -4.86 -12.99 -6.47
CA THR A 93 -4.18 -13.15 -7.77
C THR A 93 -3.55 -14.53 -7.90
N VAL A 94 -2.77 -14.97 -6.90
CA VAL A 94 -2.19 -16.32 -6.89
C VAL A 94 -3.30 -17.36 -6.95
N LYS A 95 -4.41 -17.14 -6.22
CA LYS A 95 -5.54 -18.06 -6.21
C LYS A 95 -6.15 -18.29 -7.59
N MET A 96 -6.49 -17.19 -8.27
CA MET A 96 -7.09 -17.23 -9.60
C MET A 96 -6.15 -17.85 -10.66
N THR A 97 -4.83 -17.65 -10.50
CA THR A 97 -3.85 -18.24 -11.43
C THR A 97 -3.71 -19.75 -11.29
N TRP A 98 -3.63 -20.30 -10.06
CA TRP A 98 -3.55 -21.76 -9.90
C TRP A 98 -4.85 -22.44 -10.35
N GLU A 99 -6.00 -21.82 -10.05
CA GLU A 99 -7.32 -22.37 -10.35
C GLU A 99 -7.65 -22.32 -11.85
N SER A 100 -7.10 -21.33 -12.59
CA SER A 100 -7.19 -21.29 -14.07
C SER A 100 -6.22 -22.25 -14.78
N THR A 101 -5.04 -22.52 -14.20
CA THR A 101 -4.09 -23.49 -14.78
C THR A 101 -4.41 -24.95 -14.48
N ALA A 102 -5.28 -25.20 -13.48
CA ALA A 102 -5.84 -26.51 -13.21
C ALA A 102 -6.90 -26.88 -14.25
N THR A 103 -6.47 -27.08 -15.51
CA THR A 103 -7.22 -27.97 -16.41
C THR A 103 -7.02 -29.38 -15.86
N VAL A 104 -7.95 -29.81 -15.01
CA VAL A 104 -7.97 -31.13 -14.38
C VAL A 104 -7.78 -32.21 -15.45
N PRO A 105 -6.72 -33.05 -15.41
CA PRO A 105 -6.74 -34.32 -16.09
C PRO A 105 -7.82 -35.17 -15.42
N LYS A 106 -8.86 -35.52 -16.15
CA LYS A 106 -10.04 -36.26 -15.65
C LYS A 106 -9.76 -37.71 -15.23
N ASP A 107 -8.50 -38.14 -15.15
CA ASP A 107 -8.13 -39.55 -15.10
C ASP A 107 -7.50 -40.03 -13.79
N LEU A 108 -7.76 -39.36 -12.66
CA LEU A 108 -7.39 -39.88 -11.34
C LEU A 108 -8.59 -39.90 -10.39
N CYS A 109 -9.72 -40.44 -10.87
CA CYS A 109 -10.68 -41.08 -9.99
C CYS A 109 -10.25 -42.54 -9.83
N THR A 110 -9.30 -42.81 -8.93
CA THR A 110 -9.04 -44.16 -8.43
C THR A 110 -9.06 -44.14 -6.91
N THR A 111 -10.23 -44.57 -6.42
CA THR A 111 -10.43 -45.43 -5.25
C THR A 111 -9.62 -45.12 -3.99
N TYR A 112 -10.30 -44.49 -3.03
CA TYR A 112 -10.22 -44.97 -1.65
C TYR A 112 -11.63 -45.40 -1.24
N CYS A 113 -11.81 -46.72 -1.12
CA CYS A 113 -12.90 -47.34 -0.36
C CYS A 113 -12.75 -47.03 1.13
#